data_AF-A0A381J633-F1
#
_entry.id   AF-A0A381J633-F1
#
_cell.length_a   1.000
_cell.length_b   1.000
_cell.length_c   1.000
_cell.angle_alpha   90.00
_cell.angle_beta   90.00
_cell.angle_gamma   90.00
#
_symmetry.space_group_name_H-M   'P 1'
#
loop_
_entity.id
_entity.type
_entity.pdbx_description
1 polymer ?
#
loop_
_entity_poly.entity_id
_entity_poly.type
_entity_poly.pdbx_seq_one_letter_code
_entity_poly.pdbx_strand_id
1 'polypeptide(L)'
;MNMILYKDANQVYRIRKEDDGCSIFSNSNYIEGDDMTYFIFKKFYELGVSNAINEFIEQFGKKDDIKSDLMDMCEKFRQEHIFLETVASIESYFKEVD
;
A
#
# COMPACT_ATOMS: atom_id res chain seq x y z
N MET A 1 9.37 -17.85 -4.19
CA MET A 1 7.96 -17.49 -3.87
C MET A 1 8.00 -16.16 -3.16
N ASN A 2 7.58 -15.09 -3.82
CA ASN A 2 7.64 -13.73 -3.27
C ASN A 2 6.32 -13.43 -2.55
N MET A 3 6.33 -13.54 -1.22
CA MET A 3 5.16 -13.30 -0.37
C MET A 3 5.56 -12.36 0.77
N ILE A 4 4.73 -11.36 1.01
CA ILE A 4 4.85 -10.40 2.10
C ILE A 4 3.81 -10.73 3.16
N LEU A 5 4.23 -10.79 4.42
CA LEU A 5 3.31 -10.81 5.56
C LEU A 5 3.19 -9.38 6.08
N TYR A 6 2.18 -8.67 5.60
CA TYR A 6 1.98 -7.27 5.89
C TYR A 6 1.05 -7.12 7.10
N LYS A 7 1.56 -6.59 8.20
CA LYS A 7 0.75 -6.32 9.40
C LYS A 7 0.14 -4.93 9.28
N ASP A 8 -1.17 -4.86 9.44
CA ASP A 8 -1.93 -3.61 9.46
C ASP A 8 -2.95 -3.68 10.60
N ALA A 9 -2.79 -2.79 11.58
CA ALA A 9 -3.45 -2.81 12.86
C ALA A 9 -3.38 -4.21 13.53
N ASN A 10 -4.55 -4.80 13.79
CA ASN A 10 -4.70 -6.11 14.42
C ASN A 10 -4.83 -7.25 13.40
N GLN A 11 -4.54 -7.00 12.12
CA GLN A 11 -4.67 -7.96 11.04
C GLN A 11 -3.34 -8.19 10.34
N VAL A 12 -3.18 -9.40 9.80
CA VAL A 12 -2.05 -9.76 8.95
C VAL A 12 -2.58 -10.15 7.60
N TYR A 13 -2.06 -9.48 6.58
CA TYR A 13 -2.36 -9.74 5.18
C TYR A 13 -1.21 -10.55 4.57
N ARG A 14 -1.53 -11.57 3.79
CA ARG A 14 -0.57 -12.34 3.00
C ARG A 14 -0.66 -11.84 1.58
N ILE A 15 0.34 -11.10 1.14
CA ILE A 15 0.38 -10.50 -0.20
C ILE A 15 1.35 -11.33 -1.03
N ARG A 16 0.84 -12.10 -1.99
CA ARG A 16 1.61 -13.01 -2.83
C ARG A 16 1.73 -12.45 -4.23
N LYS A 17 2.95 -12.33 -4.75
CA LYS A 17 3.18 -12.00 -6.16
C LYS A 17 2.72 -13.18 -7.03
N GLU A 18 1.89 -12.89 -8.02
CA GLU A 18 1.49 -13.83 -9.08
C GLU A 18 2.26 -13.54 -10.37
N ASP A 19 2.02 -14.31 -11.43
CA ASP A 19 2.62 -14.00 -12.75
C ASP A 19 2.16 -12.62 -13.23
N ASP A 20 0.85 -12.33 -13.14
CA ASP A 20 0.25 -11.02 -13.39
C ASP A 20 -0.34 -10.47 -12.08
N GLY A 21 0.23 -9.40 -11.54
CA GLY A 21 -0.27 -8.76 -10.32
C GLY A 21 0.04 -9.50 -9.02
N CYS A 22 -0.89 -9.42 -8.06
CA CYS A 22 -0.79 -10.09 -6.77
C CYS A 22 -2.14 -10.50 -6.20
N SER A 23 -2.07 -11.52 -5.34
CA SER A 23 -3.18 -11.95 -4.49
C SER A 23 -2.96 -11.47 -3.06
N ILE A 24 -3.99 -10.86 -2.47
CA ILE A 24 -3.99 -10.37 -1.09
C ILE A 24 -5.01 -11.20 -0.29
N PHE A 25 -4.52 -11.91 0.72
CA PHE A 25 -5.35 -12.72 1.60
C PHE A 25 -5.39 -12.11 3.00
N SER A 26 -6.59 -11.97 3.54
CA SER A 26 -6.82 -11.74 4.96
C SER A 26 -7.47 -12.99 5.59
N ASN A 27 -7.80 -12.96 6.88
CA ASN A 27 -8.50 -14.07 7.54
C ASN A 27 -9.91 -14.31 6.97
N SER A 28 -10.52 -13.32 6.34
CA SER A 28 -11.90 -13.38 5.86
C SER A 28 -12.07 -13.04 4.38
N ASN A 29 -11.08 -12.39 3.76
CA ASN A 29 -11.21 -11.79 2.45
C ASN A 29 -10.09 -12.23 1.51
N TYR A 30 -10.40 -12.21 0.22
CA TYR A 30 -9.47 -12.35 -0.89
C TYR A 30 -9.63 -11.15 -1.82
N ILE A 31 -8.52 -10.54 -2.20
CA ILE A 31 -8.49 -9.37 -3.08
C ILE A 31 -7.42 -9.58 -4.14
N GLU A 32 -7.76 -9.28 -5.39
CA GLU A 32 -6.81 -9.20 -6.49
C GLU A 32 -6.25 -7.78 -6.58
N GLY A 33 -4.93 -7.68 -6.68
CA GLY A 33 -4.21 -6.43 -6.92
C GLY A 33 -3.33 -6.57 -8.16
N ASP A 34 -2.95 -5.44 -8.75
CA ASP A 34 -2.03 -5.40 -9.88
C ASP A 34 -0.56 -5.40 -9.43
N ASP A 35 0.37 -5.34 -10.39
CA ASP A 35 1.80 -5.32 -10.11
C ASP A 35 2.22 -4.10 -9.30
N MET A 36 1.54 -2.98 -9.54
CA MET A 36 1.80 -1.74 -8.82
C MET A 36 1.41 -1.86 -7.35
N THR A 37 0.26 -2.48 -7.07
CA THR A 37 -0.21 -2.79 -5.72
C THR A 37 0.84 -3.63 -4.98
N TYR A 38 1.36 -4.68 -5.62
CA TYR A 38 2.43 -5.49 -5.03
C TYR A 38 3.69 -4.68 -4.76
N PHE A 39 4.12 -3.87 -5.74
CA PHE A 39 5.31 -3.03 -5.62
C PHE A 39 5.19 -2.04 -4.46
N ILE A 40 4.04 -1.38 -4.32
CA ILE A 40 3.76 -0.45 -3.23
C ILE A 40 3.86 -1.16 -1.88
N PHE A 41 3.16 -2.28 -1.69
CA PHE A 41 3.20 -3.01 -0.44
C PHE A 41 4.57 -3.61 -0.12
N LYS A 42 5.33 -4.01 -1.14
CA LYS A 42 6.72 -4.44 -0.97
C LYS A 42 7.56 -3.31 -0.39
N LYS A 43 7.43 -2.10 -0.92
CA LYS A 43 8.18 -0.93 -0.45
C LYS A 43 7.73 -0.49 0.94
N PHE A 44 6.42 -0.51 1.22
CA PHE A 44 5.91 -0.25 2.57
C PHE A 44 6.43 -1.26 3.59
N TYR A 45 6.52 -2.54 3.22
CA TYR A 45 7.09 -3.58 4.06
C TYR A 45 8.60 -3.40 4.30
N GLU A 46 9.36 -3.04 3.27
CA GLU A 46 10.82 -2.90 3.33
C GLU A 46 11.28 -1.63 4.07
N LEU A 47 10.52 -0.54 3.96
CA LEU A 47 10.99 0.80 4.36
C LEU A 47 10.09 1.50 5.39
N GLY A 48 8.87 1.01 5.57
CA GLY A 48 7.77 1.76 6.19
C GLY A 48 7.12 2.74 5.20
N VAL A 49 5.88 3.12 5.50
CA VAL A 49 5.03 3.94 4.62
C VAL A 49 5.70 5.27 4.24
N SER A 50 6.13 6.07 5.22
CA SER A 50 6.67 7.42 4.95
C SER A 50 7.95 7.39 4.09
N ASN A 51 8.87 6.47 4.37
CA ASN A 51 10.12 6.35 3.60
C ASN A 51 9.87 5.84 2.18
N ALA A 52 8.93 4.91 2.01
CA ALA A 52 8.55 4.44 0.68
C ALA A 52 7.89 5.54 -0.15
N ILE A 53 7.02 6.38 0.45
CA ILE A 53 6.44 7.53 -0.26
C ILE A 53 7.53 8.51 -0.69
N ASN A 54 8.50 8.82 0.19
CA ASN A 54 9.65 9.65 -0.17
C ASN A 54 10.43 9.05 -1.35
N GLU A 55 10.68 7.73 -1.34
CA GLU A 55 11.38 7.05 -2.45
C GLU A 55 10.58 7.12 -3.76
N PHE A 56 9.24 6.97 -3.72
CA PHE A 56 8.40 7.16 -4.91
C PHE A 56 8.53 8.57 -5.47
N ILE A 57 8.48 9.58 -4.59
CA ILE A 57 8.61 10.99 -5.00
C ILE A 57 9.98 11.25 -5.62
N GLU A 58 11.05 10.69 -5.04
CA GLU A 58 12.41 10.81 -5.57
C GLU A 58 12.55 10.10 -6.92
N GLN A 59 12.03 8.88 -7.04
CA GLN A 59 12.18 8.05 -8.23
C GLN A 59 11.37 8.58 -9.43
N PHE A 60 10.16 9.10 -9.19
CA PHE A 60 9.24 9.51 -10.26
C PHE A 60 9.12 11.03 -10.41
N GLY A 61 9.58 11.83 -9.44
CA GLY A 61 9.60 13.30 -9.49
C GLY A 61 8.23 13.97 -9.47
N LYS A 62 7.15 13.23 -9.16
CA LYS A 62 5.75 13.66 -9.34
C LYS A 62 4.95 13.55 -8.04
N LYS A 63 5.25 14.40 -7.06
CA LYS A 63 4.61 14.37 -5.74
C LYS A 63 3.08 14.39 -5.82
N ASP A 64 2.51 15.27 -6.63
CA ASP A 64 1.06 15.43 -6.72
C ASP A 64 0.37 14.24 -7.41
N ASP A 65 0.99 13.67 -8.46
CA ASP A 65 0.48 12.44 -9.10
C ASP A 65 0.49 11.28 -8.09
N ILE A 66 1.61 11.09 -7.38
CA ILE A 66 1.75 10.04 -6.35
C ILE A 66 0.73 10.22 -5.22
N LYS A 67 0.53 11.47 -4.78
CA LYS A 67 -0.49 11.78 -3.77
C LYS A 67 -1.87 11.40 -4.27
N SER A 68 -2.23 11.78 -5.49
CA SER A 68 -3.53 11.42 -6.09
C SER A 68 -3.70 9.91 -6.15
N ASP A 69 -2.73 9.18 -6.70
CA ASP A 69 -2.80 7.73 -6.88
C ASP A 69 -2.91 7.00 -5.53
N LEU A 70 -2.13 7.41 -4.53
CA LEU A 70 -2.19 6.80 -3.19
C LEU A 70 -3.49 7.15 -2.46
N MET A 71 -4.03 8.35 -2.63
CA MET A 71 -5.32 8.73 -2.03
C MET A 71 -6.49 7.98 -2.67
N ASP A 72 -6.45 7.74 -3.98
CA ASP A 72 -7.43 6.90 -4.67
C ASP A 72 -7.36 5.43 -4.20
N MET A 73 -6.15 4.91 -3.98
CA MET A 73 -5.95 3.60 -3.36
C MET A 73 -6.51 3.57 -1.92
N CYS A 74 -6.25 4.60 -1.12
CA CYS A 74 -6.79 4.72 0.24
C CYS A 74 -8.31 4.69 0.28
N GLU A 75 -8.98 5.33 -0.68
CA GLU A 75 -10.44 5.32 -0.76
C GLU A 75 -10.99 3.91 -1.02
N LYS A 76 -10.37 3.15 -1.93
CA LYS A 76 -10.74 1.74 -2.17
C LYS A 76 -10.55 0.89 -0.91
N PHE A 77 -9.44 1.09 -0.19
CA PHE A 77 -9.16 0.36 1.05
C PHE A 77 -10.16 0.70 2.16
N ARG A 78 -10.61 1.95 2.26
CA ARG A 78 -11.69 2.34 3.18
C ARG A 78 -13.00 1.64 2.85
N GLN A 79 -13.40 1.63 1.59
CA GLN A 79 -14.66 1.01 1.15
C GLN A 79 -14.68 -0.50 1.49
N GLU A 80 -13.55 -1.17 1.27
CA GLU A 80 -13.38 -2.59 1.58
C GLU A 80 -13.03 -2.88 3.06
N HIS A 81 -12.89 -1.84 3.88
CA HIS A 81 -12.53 -1.94 5.31
C HIS A 81 -11.23 -2.73 5.57
N ILE A 82 -10.22 -2.48 4.73
CA ILE A 82 -8.90 -3.12 4.79
C ILE A 82 -7.80 -2.08 4.92
N PHE A 83 -6.61 -2.50 5.37
CA PHE A 83 -5.40 -1.66 5.41
C PHE A 83 -5.57 -0.29 6.09
N LEU A 84 -6.42 -0.20 7.12
CA LEU A 84 -6.85 1.08 7.70
C LEU A 84 -5.71 1.81 8.42
N GLU A 85 -4.74 1.11 9.01
CA GLU A 85 -3.56 1.75 9.60
C GLU A 85 -2.64 2.33 8.53
N THR A 86 -2.49 1.63 7.40
CA THR A 86 -1.74 2.10 6.23
C THR A 86 -2.41 3.33 5.63
N VAL A 87 -3.74 3.32 5.49
CA VAL A 87 -4.52 4.50 5.05
C VAL A 87 -4.23 5.70 5.95
N ALA A 88 -4.35 5.53 7.27
CA ALA A 88 -4.07 6.61 8.23
C ALA A 88 -2.62 7.13 8.13
N SER A 89 -1.66 6.22 7.88
CA SER A 89 -0.24 6.57 7.73
C SER A 89 0.02 7.42 6.48
N ILE A 90 -0.58 7.05 5.34
CA ILE A 90 -0.48 7.80 4.08
C ILE A 90 -1.09 9.20 4.25
N GLU A 91 -2.28 9.29 4.85
CA GLU A 91 -2.94 10.58 5.07
C GLU A 91 -2.16 11.49 6.01
N SER A 92 -1.59 10.92 7.07
CA SER A 92 -0.80 11.69 8.04
C SER A 92 0.47 12.23 7.39
N TYR A 93 1.15 11.40 6.57
CA TYR A 93 2.30 11.86 5.80
C TYR A 93 1.95 13.10 4.97
N PHE A 94 0.90 13.04 4.15
CA PHE A 94 0.55 14.18 3.27
C PHE A 94 0.01 15.40 4.02
N LYS A 95 -0.55 15.25 5.23
CA LYS A 95 -0.92 16.39 6.08
C LYS A 95 0.29 17.10 6.70
N GLU A 96 1.38 16.38 6.95
CA GLU A 96 2.60 16.93 7.56
C GLU A 96 3.53 17.59 6.53
N VAL A 97 3.50 17.15 5.27
CA VAL A 97 4.39 17.63 4.19
C VAL A 97 3.72 18.62 3.23
N ASP A 98 2.46 18.97 3.45
CA ASP A 98 1.76 20.08 2.78
C ASP A 98 1.94 21.39 3.56
#